data_AF-A0A6C0FDB2-F1
#
_entry.id   AF-A0A6C0FDB2-F1
#
_cell.length_a   1.000
_cell.length_b   1.000
_cell.length_c   1.000
_cell.angle_alpha   90.00
_cell.angle_beta   90.00
_cell.angle_gamma   90.00
#
_symmetry.space_group_name_H-M   'P 1'
#
loop_
_entity.id
_entity.type
_entity.pdbx_description
1 polymer ?
#
loop_
_entity_poly.entity_id
_entity_poly.type
_entity_poly.pdbx_seq_one_letter_code
_entity_poly.pdbx_strand_id
1 'polypeptide(L)'
;MLEYIFAYYLFTFEQYLLHKLQHNNDYYKTHLTQHHNSYDKNDITIVKRINSLYENLDLYFYGNILCIISNYNVLKFNLVCFQLIIGYLSYYFHNEYHNKKSIWLEYQFFKYLKRKHSLHHKYCKNYFLLEPTFDIIFGTYK
;
A
#
# COMPACT_ATOMS: atom_id res chain seq x y z
N MET A 1 -13.80 5.40 20.87
CA MET A 1 -12.87 4.26 20.65
C MET A 1 -13.39 3.34 19.54
N LEU A 2 -14.59 2.75 19.66
CA LEU A 2 -15.17 1.90 18.62
C LEU A 2 -15.28 2.58 17.25
N GLU A 3 -15.68 3.85 17.20
CA GLU A 3 -15.77 4.62 15.94
C GLU A 3 -14.41 4.75 15.22
N TYR A 4 -13.31 4.83 15.97
CA TYR A 4 -11.96 4.90 15.39
C TYR A 4 -11.49 3.55 14.86
N ILE A 5 -11.83 2.47 15.57
CA ILE A 5 -11.58 1.10 15.11
C ILE A 5 -12.37 0.84 13.81
N PHE A 6 -13.65 1.24 13.78
CA PHE A 6 -14.47 1.15 12.58
C PHE A 6 -13.89 1.98 11.43
N ALA A 7 -13.55 3.25 11.66
CA ALA A 7 -12.98 4.12 10.64
C ALA A 7 -11.64 3.59 10.10
N TYR A 8 -10.83 2.98 10.98
CA TYR A 8 -9.60 2.28 10.59
C TYR A 8 -9.93 1.10 9.66
N TYR A 9 -10.77 0.16 10.09
CA TYR A 9 -11.09 -1.03 9.30
C TYR A 9 -11.82 -0.70 7.99
N LEU A 10 -12.67 0.34 7.97
CA LEU A 10 -13.31 0.82 6.75
C LEU A 10 -12.28 1.35 5.76
N PHE A 11 -11.40 2.25 6.20
CA PHE A 11 -10.36 2.83 5.34
C PHE A 11 -9.41 1.77 4.79
N THR A 12 -9.00 0.85 5.65
CA THR A 12 -8.06 -0.21 5.32
C THR A 12 -8.69 -1.26 4.40
N PHE A 13 -10.00 -1.51 4.54
CA PHE A 13 -10.76 -2.31 3.59
C PHE A 13 -10.83 -1.67 2.20
N GLU A 14 -11.13 -0.37 2.13
CA GLU A 14 -11.16 0.36 0.85
C GLU A 14 -9.79 0.38 0.17
N GLN A 15 -8.71 0.62 0.93
CA GLN A 15 -7.33 0.51 0.43
C GLN A 15 -7.06 -0.89 -0.16
N TYR A 16 -7.44 -1.95 0.56
CA TYR A 16 -7.29 -3.32 0.09
C TYR A 16 -8.02 -3.54 -1.25
N LEU A 17 -9.27 -3.09 -1.37
CA LEU A 17 -10.05 -3.22 -2.60
C LEU A 17 -9.42 -2.45 -3.75
N LEU A 18 -9.06 -1.18 -3.54
CA LEU A 18 -8.42 -0.37 -4.56
C LEU A 18 -7.10 -0.96 -5.01
N HIS A 19 -6.25 -1.39 -4.08
CA HIS A 19 -4.97 -1.99 -4.40
C HIS A 19 -5.17 -3.30 -5.18
N LYS A 20 -6.11 -4.16 -4.76
CA LYS A 20 -6.47 -5.37 -5.50
C LYS A 20 -6.98 -5.07 -6.92
N LEU A 21 -7.80 -4.04 -7.09
CA LEU A 21 -8.30 -3.59 -8.39
C LEU A 21 -7.17 -3.09 -9.30
N GLN A 22 -6.18 -2.38 -8.76
CA GLN A 22 -5.00 -1.93 -9.50
C GLN A 22 -4.23 -3.11 -10.12
N HIS A 23 -4.20 -4.25 -9.42
CA HIS A 23 -3.55 -5.47 -9.91
C HIS A 23 -4.43 -6.35 -10.82
N ASN A 24 -5.74 -6.09 -10.92
CA ASN A 24 -6.65 -6.87 -11.76
C ASN A 24 -6.95 -6.23 -13.14
N ASN A 25 -6.55 -4.97 -13.37
CA ASN A 25 -6.80 -4.24 -14.63
C ASN A 25 -5.54 -4.19 -15.52
N ASP A 26 -5.64 -3.77 -16.78
CA ASP A 26 -4.48 -3.62 -17.70
C ASP A 26 -3.37 -2.70 -17.17
N TYR A 27 -3.65 -1.85 -16.17
CA TYR A 27 -2.66 -1.13 -15.37
C TYR A 27 -1.63 -2.06 -14.70
N TYR A 28 -2.01 -3.29 -14.40
CA TYR A 28 -1.16 -4.38 -13.93
C TYR A 28 0.00 -4.66 -14.87
N LYS A 29 -0.19 -4.63 -16.19
CA LYS A 29 0.91 -4.86 -17.14
C LYS A 29 1.94 -3.74 -17.02
N THR A 30 1.51 -2.48 -16.94
CA THR A 30 2.41 -1.33 -16.76
C THR A 30 3.08 -1.34 -15.39
N HIS A 31 2.32 -1.62 -14.33
CA HIS A 31 2.80 -1.68 -12.96
C HIS A 31 3.81 -2.83 -12.75
N LEU A 32 3.50 -4.05 -13.20
CA LEU A 32 4.46 -5.16 -13.20
C LEU A 32 5.65 -4.88 -14.09
N THR A 33 5.48 -4.26 -15.26
CA THR A 33 6.60 -3.93 -16.15
C THR A 33 7.52 -2.92 -15.46
N GLN A 34 6.98 -1.92 -14.76
CA GLN A 34 7.75 -0.98 -13.95
C GLN A 34 8.40 -1.68 -12.73
N HIS A 35 7.68 -2.55 -12.03
CA HIS A 35 8.20 -3.29 -10.86
C HIS A 35 9.14 -4.45 -11.20
N HIS A 36 9.06 -5.06 -12.38
CA HIS A 36 9.99 -6.09 -12.82
C HIS A 36 11.20 -5.53 -13.56
N ASN A 37 11.07 -4.38 -14.24
CA ASN A 37 12.21 -3.74 -14.91
C ASN A 37 13.06 -2.89 -13.95
N SER A 38 12.50 -2.42 -12.83
CA SER A 38 13.21 -1.51 -11.90
C SER A 38 13.77 -2.21 -10.65
N TYR A 39 13.41 -3.47 -10.40
CA TYR A 39 13.77 -4.23 -9.21
C TYR A 39 14.54 -5.48 -9.62
N ASP A 40 15.62 -5.81 -8.89
CA ASP A 40 16.42 -6.99 -9.18
C ASP A 40 15.58 -8.26 -8.91
N LYS A 41 15.66 -9.25 -9.80
CA LYS A 41 14.97 -10.55 -9.64
C LYS A 41 15.45 -11.29 -8.38
N ASN A 42 16.69 -10.99 -7.93
CA ASN A 42 17.33 -11.60 -6.78
C ASN A 42 17.34 -10.70 -5.53
N ASP A 43 17.07 -9.40 -5.70
CA ASP A 43 17.08 -8.42 -4.61
C ASP A 43 15.92 -7.44 -4.82
N ILE A 44 14.89 -7.57 -3.98
CA ILE A 44 13.57 -6.94 -4.12
C ILE A 44 13.63 -5.48 -3.68
N THR A 45 14.59 -4.76 -4.24
CA THR A 45 14.96 -3.42 -3.88
C THR A 45 15.33 -2.67 -5.16
N ILE A 46 14.84 -1.44 -5.28
CA ILE A 46 14.98 -0.64 -6.50
C ILE A 46 16.46 -0.53 -6.90
N VAL A 47 16.81 -0.98 -8.11
CA VAL A 47 18.17 -0.86 -8.67
C VAL A 47 18.36 0.52 -9.32
N LYS A 48 17.28 1.07 -9.89
CA LYS A 48 17.26 2.40 -10.49
C LYS A 48 15.81 2.89 -10.49
N ARG A 49 15.54 4.03 -9.86
CA ARG A 49 14.29 4.75 -10.09
C ARG A 49 14.34 5.25 -11.54
N ILE A 50 13.64 4.58 -12.45
CA ILE A 50 13.55 5.04 -13.83
C ILE A 50 12.64 6.26 -13.81
N ASN A 51 13.21 7.46 -13.97
CA ASN A 51 12.50 8.72 -14.21
C ASN A 51 11.73 8.62 -15.53
N SER A 52 10.62 7.89 -15.55
CA SER A 52 9.71 7.87 -16.69
C SER A 52 8.62 8.90 -16.45
N LEU A 53 8.33 9.76 -17.44
CA LEU A 53 7.27 10.79 -17.40
C LEU A 53 5.86 10.28 -17.03
N TYR A 54 5.65 8.97 -16.91
CA TYR A 54 4.45 8.35 -16.32
C TYR A 54 4.44 8.39 -14.77
N GLU A 55 5.47 8.94 -14.13
CA GLU A 55 5.63 9.09 -12.66
C GLU A 55 4.59 10.00 -11.97
N ASN A 56 3.72 10.69 -12.70
CA ASN A 56 2.82 11.70 -12.10
C ASN A 56 1.50 11.16 -11.54
N LEU A 57 1.20 9.87 -11.72
CA LEU A 57 0.05 9.24 -11.07
C LEU A 57 0.53 8.16 -10.10
N ASP A 58 0.91 8.58 -8.90
CA ASP A 58 1.05 7.68 -7.77
C ASP A 58 -0.34 7.15 -7.40
N LEU A 59 -0.78 6.11 -8.11
CA LEU A 59 -2.11 5.52 -7.97
C LEU A 59 -2.39 5.09 -6.53
N TYR A 60 -1.35 4.78 -5.75
CA TYR A 60 -1.49 4.48 -4.33
C TYR A 60 -1.84 5.74 -3.54
N PHE A 61 -1.13 6.84 -3.76
CA PHE A 61 -1.47 8.15 -3.18
C PHE A 61 -2.89 8.62 -3.56
N TYR A 62 -3.25 8.55 -4.85
CA TYR A 62 -4.60 8.92 -5.30
C TYR A 62 -5.68 7.98 -4.75
N GLY A 63 -5.40 6.69 -4.63
CA GLY A 63 -6.28 5.72 -4.00
C GLY A 63 -6.59 6.10 -2.55
N ASN A 64 -5.57 6.52 -1.79
CA ASN A 64 -5.76 7.01 -0.42
C ASN A 64 -6.68 8.23 -0.34
N ILE A 65 -6.49 9.20 -1.24
CA ILE A 65 -7.34 10.39 -1.30
C ILE A 65 -8.79 10.00 -1.65
N LEU A 66 -8.99 9.06 -2.59
CA LEU A 66 -10.32 8.59 -2.97
C LEU A 66 -11.06 7.94 -1.79
N CYS A 67 -10.40 7.07 -1.01
CA CYS A 67 -10.99 6.49 0.21
C CYS A 67 -11.38 7.56 1.24
N ILE A 68 -10.59 8.64 1.36
CA ILE A 68 -10.89 9.69 2.33
C ILE A 68 -12.07 10.54 1.86
N ILE A 69 -12.12 10.86 0.56
CA ILE A 69 -13.23 11.61 -0.04
C ILE A 69 -14.54 10.81 0.01
N SER A 70 -14.50 9.50 -0.26
CA SER A 70 -15.70 8.63 -0.18
C SER A 70 -16.32 8.63 1.22
N ASN A 71 -15.48 8.74 2.25
CA ASN A 71 -15.90 8.73 3.65
C ASN A 71 -16.29 10.10 4.22
N TYR A 72 -15.98 11.21 3.55
CA TYR A 72 -16.16 12.56 4.10
C TYR A 72 -17.60 12.88 4.53
N ASN A 73 -18.59 12.40 3.77
CA ASN A 73 -20.01 12.63 4.07
C ASN A 73 -20.61 11.60 5.05
N VAL A 74 -19.90 10.51 5.32
CA VAL A 74 -20.37 9.40 6.15
C VAL A 74 -19.80 9.50 7.57
N LEU A 75 -18.55 9.96 7.68
CA LEU A 75 -17.83 10.01 8.94
C LEU A 75 -17.77 11.42 9.52
N LYS A 76 -17.67 11.49 10.85
CA LYS A 76 -17.38 12.74 11.56
C LYS A 76 -16.00 13.28 11.15
N PHE A 77 -15.83 14.60 11.14
CA PHE A 77 -14.58 15.24 10.74
C PHE A 77 -13.33 14.70 11.46
N ASN A 78 -13.41 14.43 12.77
CA ASN A 78 -12.30 13.84 13.53
C ASN A 78 -11.89 12.44 13.04
N LEU A 79 -12.85 11.65 12.54
CA LEU A 79 -12.59 10.32 11.98
C LEU A 79 -11.97 10.41 10.58
N VAL A 80 -12.39 11.40 9.78
CA VAL A 80 -11.75 11.71 8.48
C VAL A 80 -10.30 12.17 8.69
N CYS A 81 -10.05 13.06 9.66
CA CYS A 81 -8.69 13.46 10.04
C CYS A 81 -7.84 12.27 10.50
N PHE A 82 -8.45 11.33 11.22
CA PHE A 82 -7.77 10.09 11.60
C PHE A 82 -7.42 9.24 10.36
N GLN A 83 -8.33 9.06 9.41
CA GLN A 83 -8.04 8.37 8.15
C GLN A 83 -6.95 9.07 7.33
N LEU A 84 -6.87 10.40 7.34
CA LEU A 84 -5.77 11.16 6.72
C LEU A 84 -4.40 10.78 7.31
N ILE A 85 -4.31 10.66 8.64
CA ILE A 85 -3.09 10.24 9.32
C ILE A 85 -2.73 8.80 8.94
N ILE A 86 -3.69 7.88 8.96
CA ILE A 86 -3.46 6.48 8.58
C ILE A 86 -3.05 6.37 7.10
N GLY A 87 -3.69 7.13 6.22
CA GLY A 87 -3.36 7.19 4.80
C GLY A 87 -1.94 7.71 4.56
N TYR A 88 -1.55 8.79 5.24
CA TYR A 88 -0.19 9.30 5.20
C TYR A 88 0.84 8.28 5.69
N LEU A 89 0.60 7.64 6.83
CA LEU A 89 1.49 6.60 7.36
C LEU A 89 1.59 5.41 6.40
N SER A 90 0.47 4.97 5.83
CA SER A 90 0.42 3.88 4.86
C SER A 90 1.25 4.21 3.61
N TYR A 91 1.08 5.42 3.07
CA TYR A 91 1.86 5.93 1.94
C TYR A 91 3.36 6.05 2.26
N TYR A 92 3.69 6.62 3.41
CA TYR A 92 5.06 6.77 3.87
C TYR A 92 5.76 5.42 4.01
N PHE A 93 5.13 4.47 4.71
CA PHE A 93 5.69 3.14 4.89
C PHE A 93 5.79 2.35 3.59
N HIS A 94 4.82 2.48 2.68
CA HIS A 94 4.90 1.90 1.35
C HIS A 94 6.17 2.34 0.61
N ASN A 95 6.49 3.64 0.64
CA ASN A 95 7.73 4.16 0.04
C ASN A 95 8.99 3.68 0.78
N GLU A 96 8.97 3.62 2.10
CA GLU A 96 10.08 3.12 2.89
C GLU A 96 10.36 1.62 2.66
N TYR A 97 9.33 0.80 2.37
CA TYR A 97 9.54 -0.61 2.02
C TYR A 97 10.44 -0.76 0.79
N HIS A 98 10.38 0.18 -0.15
CA HIS A 98 11.22 0.20 -1.34
C HIS A 98 12.65 0.72 -1.10
N ASN A 99 12.89 1.41 0.03
CA ASN A 99 14.18 2.03 0.36
C ASN A 99 15.16 1.02 0.99
N LYS A 100 16.32 0.78 0.35
CA LYS A 100 17.39 -0.12 0.87
C LYS A 100 18.04 0.40 2.16
N LYS A 101 18.06 1.72 2.34
CA LYS A 101 18.71 2.41 3.46
C LYS A 101 17.68 2.99 4.44
N SER A 102 16.47 2.43 4.45
CA SER A 102 15.43 2.85 5.38
C SER A 102 15.92 2.73 6.82
N ILE A 103 15.78 3.80 7.60
CA ILE A 103 16.09 3.80 9.04
C ILE A 103 15.23 2.79 9.80
N TRP A 104 14.07 2.43 9.24
CA TRP A 104 13.14 1.50 9.87
C TRP A 104 13.62 0.04 9.81
N LEU A 105 14.69 -0.25 9.06
CA LEU A 105 15.32 -1.58 9.02
C LEU A 105 15.96 -1.98 10.36
N GLU A 106 15.98 -1.13 11.38
CA GLU A 106 16.36 -1.54 12.74
C GLU A 106 15.22 -2.30 13.44
N TYR A 107 13.96 -2.07 13.05
CA TYR A 107 12.78 -2.62 13.71
C TYR A 107 12.30 -3.91 13.05
N GLN A 108 12.11 -4.96 13.85
CA GLN A 108 11.66 -6.28 13.37
C GLN A 108 10.27 -6.23 12.71
N PHE A 109 9.36 -5.43 13.26
CA PHE A 109 8.03 -5.23 12.70
C PHE A 109 8.10 -4.66 11.26
N PHE A 110 8.94 -3.65 11.03
CA PHE A 110 9.11 -3.08 9.70
C PHE A 110 9.76 -4.08 8.73
N LYS A 111 10.77 -4.85 9.17
CA LYS A 111 11.35 -5.93 8.34
C LYS A 111 10.29 -6.94 7.92
N TYR A 112 9.38 -7.31 8.82
CA TYR A 112 8.28 -8.21 8.54
C TYR A 112 7.34 -7.62 7.48
N LEU A 113 6.87 -6.39 7.65
CA LEU A 113 5.99 -5.74 6.67
C LEU A 113 6.67 -5.55 5.31
N LYS A 114 7.92 -5.11 5.29
CA LYS A 114 8.73 -5.01 4.07
C LYS A 114 8.85 -6.35 3.35
N ARG A 115 9.06 -7.45 4.09
CA ARG A 115 9.07 -8.80 3.51
C ARG A 115 7.70 -9.18 2.94
N LYS A 116 6.59 -8.86 3.62
CA LYS A 116 5.24 -9.10 3.10
C LYS A 116 4.97 -8.33 1.82
N HIS A 117 5.36 -7.06 1.77
CA HIS A 117 5.30 -6.22 0.58
C HIS A 117 6.19 -6.74 -0.56
N SER A 118 7.34 -7.31 -0.22
CA SER A 118 8.21 -7.96 -1.20
C SER A 118 7.56 -9.21 -1.81
N LEU A 119 6.90 -10.03 -0.98
CA LEU A 119 6.10 -11.17 -1.44
C LEU A 119 4.90 -10.72 -2.28
N HIS A 120 4.33 -9.54 -1.97
CA HIS A 120 3.28 -8.93 -2.76
C HIS A 120 3.72 -8.68 -4.20
N HIS A 121 4.86 -8.00 -4.39
CA HIS A 121 5.38 -7.78 -5.74
C HIS A 121 5.71 -9.07 -6.48
N LYS A 122 6.12 -10.13 -5.77
CA LYS A 122 6.45 -11.42 -6.38
C LYS A 122 5.22 -12.24 -6.80
N TYR A 123 4.16 -12.20 -6.01
CA TYR A 123 3.02 -13.12 -6.15
C TYR A 123 1.68 -12.43 -6.42
N CYS A 124 1.64 -11.11 -6.44
CA CYS A 124 0.43 -10.29 -6.56
C CYS A 124 -0.63 -10.73 -5.55
N LYS A 125 -0.21 -10.79 -4.29
CA LYS A 125 -0.94 -11.22 -3.08
C LYS A 125 -0.51 -10.33 -1.91
N ASN A 126 -1.06 -10.41 -0.69
CA ASN A 126 -0.71 -9.45 0.39
C ASN A 126 -0.92 -7.98 -0.02
N TYR A 127 -2.14 -7.63 -0.44
CA TYR A 127 -2.46 -6.27 -0.92
C TYR A 127 -2.44 -5.24 0.20
N PHE A 128 -2.51 -5.66 1.45
CA PHE A 128 -2.50 -4.75 2.57
C PHE A 128 -1.08 -4.48 3.08
N LEU A 129 -0.79 -3.20 3.36
CA LEU A 129 0.56 -2.72 3.66
C LEU A 129 0.90 -2.65 5.15
N LEU A 130 -0.05 -2.24 6.00
CA LEU A 130 0.23 -2.05 7.44
C LEU A 130 -0.09 -3.28 8.32
N GLU A 131 -1.06 -4.12 7.92
CA GLU A 131 -1.58 -5.26 8.69
C GLU A 131 -2.31 -6.31 7.80
N PRO A 132 -2.25 -7.63 8.08
CA PRO A 132 -2.70 -8.64 7.11
C PRO A 132 -4.20 -9.03 7.15
N THR A 133 -5.06 -8.34 7.91
CA THR A 133 -6.44 -8.77 8.25
C THR A 133 -7.26 -9.09 7.01
N PHE A 134 -7.36 -8.15 6.06
CA PHE A 134 -8.15 -8.39 4.86
C PHE A 134 -7.49 -9.40 3.92
N ASP A 135 -6.16 -9.49 3.91
CA ASP A 135 -5.48 -10.54 3.17
C ASP A 135 -5.78 -11.94 3.72
N ILE A 136 -5.92 -12.06 5.04
CA ILE A 136 -6.32 -13.31 5.70
C ILE A 136 -7.78 -13.62 5.37
N ILE A 137 -8.69 -12.66 5.56
CA ILE A 137 -10.14 -12.83 5.32
C ILE A 137 -10.42 -13.27 3.88
N PHE A 138 -9.74 -12.68 2.90
CA PHE A 138 -9.98 -12.94 1.48
C PHE A 138 -9.03 -13.96 0.84
N GLY A 139 -8.20 -14.64 1.65
CA GLY A 139 -7.30 -15.70 1.16
C GLY A 139 -6.18 -15.22 0.23
N THR A 140 -5.82 -13.94 0.31
CA THR A 140 -4.68 -13.34 -0.40
C THR A 140 -3.42 -13.28 0.44
N TYR A 141 -3.45 -13.77 1.69
CA TYR A 141 -2.29 -13.85 2.57
C TYR A 141 -1.26 -14.91 2.12
N LYS A 142 0.02 -14.55 2.14
CA LYS A 142 1.20 -15.41 1.90
C LYS A 142 2.32 -15.04 2.86
#